data_AF-A0A7C4FVZ8-F1
#
_entry.id   AF-A0A7C4FVZ8-F1
#
_cell.length_a   1.000
_cell.length_b   1.000
_cell.length_c   1.000
_cell.angle_alpha   90.00
_cell.angle_beta   90.00
_cell.angle_gamma   90.00
#
_symmetry.space_group_name_H-M   'P 1'
#
loop_
_entity.id
_entity.type
_entity.pdbx_description
1 polymer ?
#
loop_
_entity_poly.entity_id
_entity_poly.type
_entity_poly.pdbx_seq_one_letter_code
_entity_poly.pdbx_strand_id
1 'polypeptide(L)'
;MNITFEQLIEAIKQLTPEELRKIELEIKKSDANPKEHIFEVVIEPDEDRYHAYCPSLKGCRTWGQTEEEAYKNIKEALELYLEALIDEGDPIQGIGIVKNIKDIKPIIKMKKEALV
;
A
#
# COMPACT_ATOMS: atom_id res chain seq x y z
N MET A 1 -1.04 -14.11 -22.78
CA MET A 1 -2.37 -14.56 -22.33
C MET A 1 -2.50 -14.09 -20.90
N ASN A 2 -3.34 -13.09 -20.64
CA ASN A 2 -3.48 -12.52 -19.30
C ASN A 2 -4.61 -13.26 -18.58
N ILE A 3 -4.25 -13.94 -17.49
CA ILE A 3 -5.20 -14.54 -16.54
C ILE A 3 -5.79 -13.41 -15.70
N THR A 4 -7.11 -13.44 -15.47
CA THR A 4 -7.77 -12.47 -14.58
C THR A 4 -7.53 -12.85 -13.10
N PHE A 5 -7.62 -11.87 -12.20
CA PHE A 5 -7.41 -12.10 -10.76
C PHE A 5 -8.36 -13.17 -10.20
N GLU A 6 -9.60 -13.23 -10.70
CA GLU A 6 -10.59 -14.24 -10.31
C GLU A 6 -10.19 -15.65 -10.77
N GLN A 7 -9.69 -15.78 -12.00
CA GLN A 7 -9.20 -17.04 -12.54
C GLN A 7 -7.96 -17.53 -11.77
N LEU A 8 -7.11 -16.61 -11.32
CA LEU A 8 -5.95 -16.92 -10.47
C LEU A 8 -6.39 -17.47 -9.11
N ILE A 9 -7.36 -16.83 -8.44
CA ILE A 9 -7.89 -17.28 -7.15
C ILE A 9 -8.47 -18.70 -7.26
N GLU A 10 -9.25 -18.97 -8.31
CA GLU A 10 -9.87 -20.27 -8.49
C GLU A 10 -8.82 -21.36 -8.77
N ALA A 11 -7.79 -21.05 -9.55
CA ALA A 11 -6.66 -21.95 -9.76
C ALA A 11 -5.90 -22.25 -8.45
N ILE A 12 -5.70 -21.24 -7.60
CA ILE A 12 -5.00 -21.40 -6.31
C ILE A 12 -5.77 -22.33 -5.36
N LYS A 13 -7.11 -22.29 -5.36
CA LYS A 13 -7.94 -23.19 -4.53
C LYS A 13 -7.83 -24.66 -4.92
N GLN A 14 -7.44 -24.96 -6.16
CA GLN A 14 -7.27 -26.32 -6.67
C GLN A 14 -5.89 -26.91 -6.31
N LEU A 15 -4.99 -26.10 -5.75
CA LEU A 15 -3.65 -26.54 -5.37
C LEU A 15 -3.66 -27.31 -4.05
N THR A 16 -2.79 -28.30 -3.96
CA THR A 16 -2.56 -29.03 -2.70
C THR A 16 -1.75 -28.19 -1.71
N PRO A 17 -1.82 -28.47 -0.40
CA PRO A 17 -1.01 -27.78 0.60
C PRO A 17 0.51 -27.90 0.36
N GLU A 18 0.98 -29.00 -0.24
CA GLU A 18 2.39 -29.17 -0.60
C GLU A 18 2.81 -28.31 -1.79
N GLU A 19 1.94 -28.17 -2.80
CA GLU A 19 2.18 -27.29 -3.95
C GLU A 19 2.17 -25.83 -3.54
N LEU A 20 1.22 -25.42 -2.68
CA LEU A 20 1.20 -24.09 -2.07
C LEU A 20 2.48 -23.83 -1.29
N ARG A 21 2.96 -24.79 -0.50
CA ARG A 21 4.22 -24.66 0.26
C ARG A 21 5.44 -24.52 -0.63
N LYS A 22 5.50 -25.23 -1.77
CA LYS A 22 6.59 -25.09 -2.75
C LYS A 22 6.55 -23.71 -3.42
N ILE A 23 5.36 -23.24 -3.79
CA ILE A 23 5.17 -21.91 -4.38
C ILE A 23 5.58 -20.83 -3.37
N GLU A 24 5.13 -20.91 -2.11
CA GLU A 24 5.58 -20.00 -1.05
C GLU A 24 7.10 -20.03 -0.85
N LEU A 25 7.72 -21.21 -0.91
CA LEU A 25 9.16 -21.36 -0.77
C LEU A 25 9.92 -20.74 -1.95
N GLU A 26 9.42 -20.85 -3.17
CA GLU A 26 10.05 -20.20 -4.33
C GLU A 26 9.78 -18.70 -4.39
N ILE A 27 8.61 -18.23 -3.93
CA ILE A 27 8.36 -16.81 -3.70
C ILE A 27 9.31 -16.27 -2.64
N LYS A 28 9.55 -17.00 -1.54
CA LYS A 28 10.50 -16.60 -0.48
C LYS A 28 11.97 -16.63 -0.90
N LYS A 29 12.35 -17.47 -1.87
CA LYS A 29 13.72 -17.53 -2.41
C LYS A 29 13.98 -16.46 -3.47
N SER A 30 12.93 -15.94 -4.09
CA SER A 30 13.03 -14.70 -4.84
C SER A 30 13.12 -13.53 -3.86
N ASP A 31 14.04 -12.60 -4.05
CA ASP A 31 14.07 -11.32 -3.31
C ASP A 31 12.80 -10.47 -3.53
N ALA A 32 11.87 -10.94 -4.37
CA ALA A 32 10.55 -10.39 -4.63
C ALA A 32 9.51 -10.84 -3.58
N ASN A 33 9.84 -10.76 -2.28
CA ASN A 33 8.78 -10.67 -1.29
C ASN A 33 8.28 -9.23 -1.33
N PRO A 34 7.04 -8.94 -1.80
CA PRO A 34 6.54 -7.59 -1.83
C PRO A 34 6.58 -7.03 -0.41
N LYS A 35 7.52 -6.15 -0.13
CA LYS A 35 7.67 -5.54 1.19
C LYS A 35 6.44 -4.68 1.41
N GLU A 36 5.61 -5.03 2.38
CA GLU A 36 4.51 -4.15 2.76
C GLU A 36 5.09 -2.81 3.20
N HIS A 37 4.79 -1.75 2.43
CA HIS A 37 5.20 -0.40 2.74
C HIS A 37 4.01 0.37 3.26
N ILE A 38 4.07 0.79 4.53
CA ILE A 38 3.05 1.64 5.12
C ILE A 38 3.45 3.09 4.85
N PHE A 39 2.61 3.81 4.10
CA PHE A 39 2.81 5.22 3.84
C PHE A 39 1.87 6.04 4.73
N GLU A 40 2.46 6.89 5.56
CA GLU A 40 1.71 7.87 6.33
C GLU A 40 1.28 9.00 5.42
N VAL A 41 -0.01 9.36 5.50
CA VAL A 41 -0.57 10.49 4.78
C VAL A 41 -1.16 11.47 5.77
N VAL A 42 -0.84 12.74 5.56
CA VAL A 42 -1.39 13.88 6.28
C VAL A 42 -2.44 14.53 5.38
N ILE A 43 -3.63 14.78 5.95
CA ILE A 43 -4.69 15.55 5.29
C ILE A 43 -5.05 16.72 6.19
N GLU A 44 -5.01 17.93 5.64
CA GLU A 44 -5.26 19.17 6.36
C GLU A 44 -6.11 20.12 5.51
N PRO A 45 -6.98 20.94 6.13
CA PRO A 45 -7.68 22.00 5.40
C PRO A 45 -6.69 23.05 4.85
N ASP A 46 -6.90 23.50 3.62
CA ASP A 46 -6.25 24.69 3.05
C ASP A 46 -7.29 25.53 2.33
N GLU A 47 -7.48 26.75 2.81
CA GLU A 47 -8.49 27.69 2.30
C GLU A 47 -9.89 27.05 2.13
N ASP A 48 -10.32 26.82 0.88
CA ASP A 48 -11.61 26.27 0.49
C ASP A 48 -11.57 24.76 0.20
N ARG A 49 -10.43 24.10 0.42
CA ARG A 49 -10.12 22.73 0.00
C ARG A 49 -9.33 21.97 1.07
N TYR A 50 -8.92 20.75 0.75
CA TYR A 50 -8.08 19.89 1.58
C TYR A 50 -6.80 19.52 0.85
N HIS A 51 -5.66 19.71 1.55
CA HIS A 51 -4.34 19.27 1.13
C HIS A 51 -4.10 17.86 1.63
N ALA A 52 -3.60 16.97 0.77
CA ALA A 52 -3.14 15.65 1.19
C ALA A 52 -1.71 15.40 0.72
N TYR A 53 -0.83 14.93 1.62
CA TYR A 53 0.56 14.65 1.28
C TYR A 53 1.16 13.50 2.08
N CYS A 54 2.14 12.81 1.50
CA CYS A 54 2.95 11.81 2.19
C CYS A 54 4.31 12.41 2.60
N PRO A 55 4.61 12.58 3.91
CA PRO A 55 5.89 13.15 4.35
C PRO A 55 7.12 12.35 3.90
N SER A 56 6.96 11.02 3.79
CA SER A 56 8.02 10.10 3.38
C SER A 56 8.35 10.17 1.89
N LEU A 57 7.43 10.68 1.06
CA LEU A 57 7.58 10.79 -0.39
C LEU A 57 7.56 12.25 -0.81
N LYS A 58 8.76 12.84 -0.89
CA LYS A 58 8.96 14.24 -1.32
C LYS A 58 8.46 14.41 -2.76
N GLY A 59 7.22 14.87 -2.91
CA GLY A 59 6.58 15.11 -4.20
C GLY A 59 5.17 14.53 -4.32
N CYS A 60 4.80 13.58 -3.46
CA CYS A 60 3.44 13.02 -3.46
C CYS A 60 2.49 13.93 -2.68
N ARG A 61 1.83 14.84 -3.41
CA ARG A 61 0.90 15.84 -2.88
C ARG A 61 -0.30 15.97 -3.80
N THR A 62 -1.49 16.06 -3.23
CA THR A 62 -2.74 16.22 -3.96
C THR A 62 -3.70 17.13 -3.20
N TRP A 63 -4.82 17.44 -3.84
CA TRP A 63 -5.85 18.34 -3.34
C TRP A 63 -7.23 17.73 -3.56
N GLY A 64 -8.21 18.08 -2.74
CA GLY A 64 -9.63 17.73 -2.95
C GLY A 64 -10.56 18.78 -2.35
N GLN A 65 -11.79 18.87 -2.84
CA GLN A 65 -12.82 19.76 -2.29
C GLN A 65 -13.32 19.25 -0.93
N THR A 66 -13.23 17.94 -0.69
CA THR A 66 -13.52 17.32 0.62
C THR A 66 -12.32 16.53 1.13
N GLU A 67 -12.33 16.20 2.42
CA GLU A 67 -11.31 15.34 3.03
C GLU A 67 -11.26 13.97 2.33
N GLU A 68 -12.41 13.40 1.97
CA GLU A 68 -12.52 12.13 1.26
C GLU A 68 -11.95 12.20 -0.16
N GLU A 69 -12.21 13.31 -0.87
CA GLU A 69 -11.65 13.52 -2.21
C GLU A 69 -10.12 13.65 -2.14
N ALA A 70 -9.59 14.43 -1.20
CA ALA A 70 -8.15 14.56 -1.00
C ALA A 70 -7.51 13.21 -0.64
N TYR A 71 -8.17 12.41 0.20
CA TYR A 71 -7.74 11.04 0.53
C TYR A 71 -7.75 10.09 -0.68
N LYS A 72 -8.79 10.16 -1.52
CA LYS A 72 -8.86 9.35 -2.74
C LYS A 72 -7.72 9.73 -3.69
N ASN A 73 -7.51 11.02 -3.90
CA ASN A 73 -6.52 11.53 -4.84
C ASN A 73 -5.09 11.16 -4.42
N ILE A 74 -4.76 11.32 -3.13
CA ILE A 74 -3.42 10.94 -2.62
C ILE A 74 -3.19 9.42 -2.68
N LYS A 75 -4.24 8.62 -2.48
CA LYS A 75 -4.15 7.16 -2.64
C LYS A 75 -3.83 6.77 -4.08
N GLU A 76 -4.53 7.33 -5.06
CA GLU A 76 -4.26 7.10 -6.48
C GLU A 76 -2.85 7.58 -6.87
N ALA A 77 -2.42 8.74 -6.36
CA ALA A 77 -1.07 9.25 -6.59
C ALA A 77 0.02 8.34 -6.00
N LEU A 78 -0.23 7.71 -4.84
CA LEU A 78 0.67 6.73 -4.24
C LEU A 78 0.73 5.44 -5.05
N GLU A 79 -0.41 4.94 -5.53
CA GLU A 79 -0.48 3.76 -6.40
C GLU A 79 0.33 3.99 -7.69
N LEU A 80 0.11 5.11 -8.37
CA LEU A 80 0.88 5.48 -9.57
C LEU A 80 2.38 5.66 -9.30
N TYR A 81 2.74 6.23 -8.15
CA TYR A 81 4.13 6.37 -7.75
C TYR A 81 4.81 5.01 -7.57
N LEU A 82 4.13 4.05 -6.95
CA LEU A 82 4.63 2.70 -6.76
C LEU A 82 4.73 1.93 -8.08
N GLU A 83 3.74 2.07 -8.96
CA GLU A 83 3.78 1.49 -10.31
C GLU A 83 5.01 1.99 -11.08
N ALA A 84 5.28 3.30 -11.06
CA ALA A 84 6.45 3.88 -11.71
C ALA A 84 7.78 3.35 -11.13
N LEU A 85 7.89 3.20 -9.80
CA LEU A 85 9.08 2.61 -9.16
C LEU A 85 9.30 1.14 -9.56
N ILE A 86 8.22 0.38 -9.71
CA ILE A 86 8.28 -1.01 -10.17
C ILE A 86 8.78 -1.07 -11.61
N ASP A 87 8.26 -0.20 -12.50
CA ASP A 87 8.66 -0.13 -13.91
C ASP A 87 10.12 0.29 -14.10
N GLU A 88 10.63 1.17 -13.24
CA GLU A 88 12.04 1.59 -13.24
C GLU A 88 13.00 0.56 -12.59
N GLY A 89 12.46 -0.52 -11.99
CA GLY A 89 13.24 -1.57 -11.36
C GLY A 89 13.85 -1.17 -10.00
N ASP A 90 13.28 -0.17 -9.33
CA ASP A 90 13.73 0.28 -8.01
C ASP A 90 13.39 -0.79 -6.94
N PRO A 91 14.23 -1.04 -5.90
CA PRO A 91 14.05 -2.13 -4.94
C PRO A 91 12.84 -1.99 -4.01
N ILE A 92 12.05 -0.92 -4.14
CA ILE A 92 10.79 -0.72 -3.43
C ILE A 92 9.71 -1.55 -4.15
N GLN A 93 9.89 -2.88 -4.16
CA GLN A 93 8.86 -3.81 -4.56
C GLN A 93 7.95 -4.02 -3.36
N GLY A 94 6.85 -3.28 -3.29
CA GLY A 94 6.00 -3.34 -2.13
C GLY A 94 4.59 -2.83 -2.32
N ILE A 95 3.65 -3.50 -1.67
CA ILE A 95 2.25 -3.09 -1.61
C ILE A 95 2.18 -1.90 -0.65
N GLY A 96 1.78 -0.74 -1.17
CA GLY A 96 1.54 0.46 -0.38
C GLY A 96 0.22 0.36 0.38
N ILE A 97 0.26 0.31 1.71
CA ILE A 97 -0.93 0.48 2.53
C ILE A 97 -1.00 1.95 2.94
N VAL A 98 -2.01 2.66 2.43
CA VAL A 98 -2.30 4.05 2.81
C VAL A 98 -3.12 4.05 4.10
N LYS A 99 -2.64 4.75 5.14
CA LYS A 99 -3.38 4.95 6.39
C LYS A 99 -3.49 6.44 6.69
N ASN A 100 -4.69 6.90 7.05
CA ASN A 100 -4.91 8.26 7.51
C ASN A 100 -4.29 8.42 8.92
N ILE A 101 -3.56 9.51 9.15
CA ILE A 101 -2.92 9.79 10.45
C ILE A 101 -3.89 9.79 11.65
N LYS A 102 -5.17 10.13 11.43
CA LYS A 102 -6.23 10.04 12.44
C LYS A 102 -6.48 8.59 12.89
N ASP A 103 -6.31 7.63 11.98
CA ASP A 103 -6.45 6.19 12.25
C ASP A 103 -5.17 5.53 12.78
N ILE A 104 -4.02 6.21 12.66
CA ILE A 104 -2.72 5.75 13.17
C ILE A 104 -2.57 6.02 14.67
N LYS A 105 -3.09 7.15 15.17
CA LYS A 105 -3.04 7.53 16.60
C LYS A 105 -3.58 6.44 17.55
N PRO A 106 -4.71 5.76 17.28
CA PRO A 106 -5.20 4.64 18.09
C PRO A 106 -4.26 3.42 18.07
N ILE A 107 -3.70 3.08 16.90
CA ILE A 107 -2.94 1.84 16.70
C ILE A 107 -1.55 1.92 17.35
N ILE A 108 -0.86 3.06 17.27
CA ILE A 108 0.44 3.24 17.96
C ILE A 108 0.25 3.19 19.48
N LYS A 109 -0.84 3.76 20.00
CA LYS A 109 -1.16 3.71 21.43
C LYS A 109 -1.44 2.28 21.89
N MET A 110 -2.23 1.51 21.12
CA MET A 110 -2.49 0.09 21.41
C MET A 110 -1.23 -0.80 21.33
N LYS A 111 -0.36 -0.60 20.32
CA LYS A 111 0.90 -1.37 20.23
C LYS A 111 1.86 -1.06 21.38
N LYS A 112 1.85 0.16 21.92
CA LYS A 112 2.70 0.54 23.05
C LYS A 112 2.21 -0.06 24.38
N GLU A 113 0.90 -0.25 24.53
CA GLU A 113 0.28 -0.87 25.70
C GLU A 113 0.37 -2.40 25.68
N ALA A 114 0.40 -3.03 24.49
CA ALA A 114 0.60 -4.48 24.34
C ALA A 114 2.06 -4.96 24.45
N LEU A 115 3.01 -4.03 24.63
CA LEU A 115 4.45 -4.28 24.74
C LEU A 115 4.98 -4.04 26.17
N VAL A 116 4.09 -4.03 27.17
CA VAL A 116 4.43 -3.98 28.60
C VAL A 116 4.13 -5.30 29.26
#